data_AF-A0A1I4IQ18-F1
#
_entry.id   AF-A0A1I4IQ18-F1
#
_cell.length_a   1.000
_cell.length_b   1.000
_cell.length_c   1.000
_cell.angle_alpha   90.00
_cell.angle_beta   90.00
_cell.angle_gamma   90.00
#
_symmetry.space_group_name_H-M   'P 1'
#
loop_
_entity.id
_entity.type
_entity.pdbx_description
1 polymer ?
#
loop_
_entity_poly.entity_id
_entity_poly.type
_entity_poly.pdbx_seq_one_letter_code
_entity_poly.pdbx_strand_id
1 'polypeptide(L)' 'MSEKKDLYQQELSQYRPGDKIYKLLDHSKAVVKGQRENYLIKVKKI' A
#
# COMPACT_ATOMS: atom_id res chain seq x y z
N MET A 1 16.99 -4.07 -15.81
CA MET A 1 16.99 -3.77 -14.36
C MET A 1 15.75 -2.93 -14.04
N SER A 2 14.96 -3.39 -13.08
CA SER A 2 13.98 -2.70 -12.19
C SER A 2 13.08 -1.50 -12.56
N GLU A 3 12.97 -0.98 -13.79
CA GLU A 3 12.12 0.22 -14.00
C GLU A 3 10.60 0.02 -13.75
N LYS A 4 10.08 -1.21 -13.80
CA LYS A 4 8.64 -1.47 -13.60
C LYS A 4 8.18 -1.49 -12.13
N LYS A 5 9.10 -1.63 -11.16
CA LYS A 5 8.70 -1.69 -9.74
C LYS A 5 8.37 -0.33 -9.15
N ASP A 6 9.05 0.72 -9.60
CA ASP A 6 8.86 2.07 -9.06
C ASP A 6 7.56 2.72 -9.55
N LEU A 7 7.17 2.48 -10.81
CA LEU A 7 5.87 2.93 -11.36
C LEU A 7 4.67 2.31 -10.63
N TYR A 8 4.75 1.02 -10.27
CA TYR A 8 3.70 0.35 -9.50
C TYR A 8 3.53 0.96 -8.09
N GLN A 9 4.61 1.47 -7.49
CA GLN A 9 4.55 2.13 -6.18
C GLN A 9 4.03 3.57 -6.24
N GLN A 10 4.06 4.22 -7.41
CA GLN A 10 3.51 5.56 -7.60
C GLN A 10 1.97 5.55 -7.69
N GLU A 11 1.37 4.49 -8.23
CA GLU A 11 -0.11 4.36 -8.28
C GLU A 11 -0.72 3.82 -6.98
N LEU A 12 0.07 3.12 -6.15
CA LEU A 12 -0.43 2.51 -4.92
C LEU A 12 -0.36 3.50 -3.77
N SER A 13 -1.50 3.70 -3.10
CA SER A 13 -1.58 4.57 -1.92
C SER A 13 -0.69 4.03 -0.80
N GLN A 14 0.13 4.93 -0.24
CA GLN A 14 1.15 4.60 0.75
C GLN A 14 0.68 5.02 2.14
N TYR A 15 0.72 4.08 3.07
CA TYR A 15 0.24 4.23 4.45
C TYR A 15 1.32 3.88 5.46
N ARG A 16 1.15 4.33 6.71
CA ARG A 16 2.05 4.00 7.83
C ARG A 16 1.30 3.27 8.95
N PRO A 17 1.99 2.46 9.77
CA PRO A 17 1.43 1.95 11.01
C PRO A 17 0.86 3.09 11.86
N GLY A 18 -0.38 2.94 12.32
CA GLY A 18 -1.12 3.97 13.06
C GLY A 18 -2.06 4.81 12.19
N ASP A 19 -1.95 4.75 10.85
CA ASP A 19 -2.99 5.31 9.98
C ASP A 19 -4.32 4.58 10.18
N LYS A 20 -5.41 5.34 10.09
CA LYS A 20 -6.75 4.80 10.27
C LYS A 20 -7.08 3.82 9.14
N ILE A 21 -7.53 2.62 9.52
CA ILE A 21 -7.79 1.50 8.60
C ILE A 21 -8.83 1.81 7.52
N TYR A 22 -9.80 2.70 7.79
CA TYR A 22 -10.83 3.05 6.80
C TYR A 22 -10.26 3.70 5.54
N LYS A 23 -9.09 4.36 5.63
CA LYS A 23 -8.44 4.96 4.46
C LYS A 23 -8.04 3.91 3.42
N LEU A 24 -7.88 2.66 3.86
CA LEU A 24 -7.57 1.53 2.98
C LEU A 24 -8.80 1.07 2.18
N LEU A 25 -10.02 1.36 2.64
CA LEU A 25 -11.26 0.88 2.03
C LEU A 25 -11.57 1.52 0.67
N ASP A 26 -10.93 2.65 0.36
CA ASP A 26 -11.06 3.34 -0.92
C ASP A 26 -10.14 2.76 -2.01
N HIS A 27 -9.25 1.83 -1.63
CA HIS A 27 -8.25 1.27 -2.53
C HIS A 27 -8.34 -0.26 -2.57
N SER A 28 -8.14 -0.85 -3.75
CA SER A 28 -8.10 -2.32 -3.90
C SER A 28 -6.76 -2.92 -3.44
N LYS A 29 -5.69 -2.13 -3.49
CA LYS A 29 -4.34 -2.47 -3.03
C LYS A 29 -3.70 -1.23 -2.41
N ALA A 30 -2.93 -1.45 -1.35
CA ALA A 30 -2.23 -0.38 -0.65
C ALA A 30 -0.86 -0.87 -0.15
N VAL A 31 0.11 0.05 -0.10
CA VAL A 31 1.43 -0.23 0.46
C VAL A 31 1.48 0.34 1.87
N VAL A 32 1.79 -0.50 2.86
CA VAL A 32 2.04 -0.05 4.23
C VAL A 32 3.55 -0.04 4.46
N LYS A 33 4.12 1.15 4.63
CA LYS A 33 5.53 1.34 4.96
C LYS A 33 5.75 1.05 6.44
N GLY A 34 6.21 -0.17 6.74
CA GLY A 34 6.64 -0.54 8.08
C GLY A 34 8.02 0.04 8.41
N GLN A 35 8.42 -0.09 9.68
CA GLN A 35 9.72 0.44 10.13
C GLN A 35 10.91 -0.38 9.65
N ARG A 36 10.72 -1.69 9.44
CA ARG A 36 11.77 -2.63 8.98
C ARG A 36 11.55 -3.11 7.54
N GLU A 37 10.30 -3.20 7.11
CA GLU A 37 9.92 -3.70 5.80
C GLU A 37 8.61 -3.06 5.33
N ASN A 38 8.38 -3.09 4.01
CA ASN A 38 7.16 -2.59 3.39
C ASN A 38 6.22 -3.75 3.08
N TYR A 39 4.94 -3.59 3.40
CA TYR A 39 3.92 -4.60 3.14
C TYR A 39 3.02 -4.14 2.00
N LEU A 40 2.66 -5.05 1.10
CA LEU A 40 1.62 -4.83 0.09
C LEU A 40 0.35 -5.57 0.54
N ILE A 41 -0.70 -4.82 0.85
CA ILE A 41 -1.98 -5.35 1.30
C ILE A 41 -3.02 -5.24 0.18
N LYS A 42 -3.85 -6.28 0.03
CA LYS A 42 -4.99 -6.30 -0.88
C LYS A 42 -6.27 -6.19 -0.06
N VAL A 43 -7.07 -5.16 -0.33
CA VAL A 43 -8.34 -4.94 0.37
C VAL A 43 -9.45 -5.56 -0.47
N LYS A 44 -10.24 -6.45 0.17
CA LYS A 44 -11.40 -7.09 -0.44
C LYS A 44 -12.63 -6.69 0.36
N LYS A 45 -13.54 -5.93 -0.23
CA LYS A 45 -14.87 -5.69 0.35
C LYS A 45 -15.65 -7.00 0.30
N ILE A 46 -16.22 -7.41 1.43
CA ILE A 46 -17.12 -8.55 1.59
C ILE A 46 -18.48 -7.98 1.95
#